data_AF-A0AAX6SYR8-F1
#
_entry.id   AF-A0AAX6SYR8-F1
#
_cell.length_a   1.000
_cell.length_b   1.000
_cell.length_c   1.000
_cell.angle_alpha   90.00
_cell.angle_beta   90.00
_cell.angle_gamma   90.00
#
_symmetry.space_group_name_H-M   'P 1'
#
loop_
_entity.id
_entity.type
_entity.pdbx_description
1 polymer ?
#
loop_
_entity_poly.entity_id
_entity_poly.type
_entity_poly.pdbx_seq_one_letter_code
_entity_poly.pdbx_strand_id
1 'polypeptide(L)'
;MKKRRKLLPVSDCCSCQEKWIGYQCNCYFISDERKTWEESSQLCASHNSSLLQLQNSDELVFMNTNPKFYWMGLSSAKECAAWLWEDGSALSQNLLPLLPTPSPGYCIAYSPRKVTTSELCGIKNHYMCKQRPI
;
A
#
# COMPACT_ATOMS: atom_id res chain seq x y z
N MET A 1 -23.31 -15.75 42.52
CA MET A 1 -22.81 -15.99 41.15
C MET A 1 -23.33 -14.91 40.22
N LYS A 2 -22.43 -14.19 39.55
CA LYS A 2 -22.56 -13.54 38.22
C LYS A 2 -21.30 -12.67 38.03
N LYS A 3 -20.24 -13.27 37.48
CA LYS A 3 -19.05 -12.53 37.05
C LYS A 3 -19.52 -11.52 35.99
N ARG A 4 -19.45 -10.22 36.29
CA ARG A 4 -19.61 -9.17 35.28
C ARG A 4 -18.55 -9.44 34.22
N ARG A 5 -18.97 -9.73 32.99
CA ARG A 5 -18.06 -9.73 31.84
C ARG A 5 -17.51 -8.31 31.75
N LYS A 6 -16.23 -8.12 32.09
CA LYS A 6 -15.52 -6.90 31.69
C LYS A 6 -15.56 -6.91 30.17
N LEU A 7 -16.30 -5.96 29.58
CA LEU A 7 -16.14 -5.65 28.17
C LEU A 7 -14.69 -5.20 28.03
N LEU A 8 -13.89 -5.96 27.28
CA LEU A 8 -12.58 -5.48 26.83
C LEU A 8 -12.84 -4.14 26.11
N PRO A 9 -12.01 -3.11 26.34
CA PRO A 9 -12.14 -1.87 25.59
C PRO A 9 -12.12 -2.23 24.11
N VAL A 10 -13.03 -1.62 23.34
CA VAL A 10 -12.98 -1.68 21.87
C VAL A 10 -11.52 -1.38 21.51
N SER A 11 -10.86 -2.39 20.97
CA SER A 11 -9.41 -2.39 20.70
C SER A 11 -8.97 -1.05 20.13
N ASP A 12 -7.89 -0.47 20.67
CA ASP A 12 -7.15 0.74 20.23
C ASP A 12 -6.61 0.65 18.78
N CYS A 13 -7.13 -0.27 17.98
CA CYS A 13 -6.60 -0.73 16.71
C CYS A 13 -6.85 0.23 15.53
N CYS A 14 -7.52 1.37 15.75
CA CYS A 14 -8.11 2.14 14.65
C CYS A 14 -8.12 3.68 14.84
N SER A 15 -7.19 4.27 15.58
CA SER A 15 -7.02 5.73 15.52
C SER A 15 -6.08 6.08 14.36
N CYS A 16 -6.66 6.58 13.26
CA CYS A 16 -5.89 7.07 12.13
C CYS A 16 -5.73 8.59 12.23
N GLN A 17 -4.63 9.10 11.67
CA GLN A 17 -4.40 10.54 11.53
C GLN A 17 -5.55 11.21 10.75
N GLU A 18 -5.75 12.51 10.94
CA GLU A 18 -6.77 13.25 10.19
C GLU A 18 -6.57 13.07 8.68
N LYS A 19 -7.66 12.87 7.94
CA LYS A 19 -7.69 12.60 6.47
C LYS A 19 -7.19 11.21 6.04
N TRP A 20 -6.76 10.36 6.96
CA TRP A 20 -6.49 8.96 6.68
C TRP A 20 -7.75 8.11 6.83
N ILE A 21 -7.83 7.05 6.02
CA ILE A 21 -8.94 6.11 6.04
C ILE A 21 -8.55 4.92 6.91
N GLY A 22 -9.29 4.67 7.98
CA GLY A 22 -9.16 3.48 8.80
C GLY A 22 -9.96 2.31 8.23
N TYR A 23 -9.31 1.19 7.95
CA TYR A 23 -9.97 -0.04 7.49
C TYR A 23 -9.22 -1.27 7.96
N GLN A 24 -9.94 -2.25 8.55
CA GLN A 24 -9.37 -3.52 9.06
C GLN A 24 -8.08 -3.34 9.87
N CYS A 25 -8.09 -2.45 10.87
CA CYS A 25 -6.91 -2.14 11.68
C CYS A 25 -5.68 -1.70 10.87
N ASN A 26 -5.87 -0.96 9.78
CA ASN A 26 -4.78 -0.27 9.08
C ASN A 26 -5.25 1.15 8.74
N CYS A 27 -4.30 2.06 8.59
CA CYS A 27 -4.56 3.42 8.16
C CYS A 27 -4.01 3.62 6.75
N TYR A 28 -4.83 4.17 5.86
CA TYR A 28 -4.50 4.40 4.47
C TYR A 28 -4.59 5.88 4.12
N PHE A 29 -3.55 6.41 3.47
CA PHE A 29 -3.60 7.74 2.86
C PHE A 29 -3.70 7.60 1.36
N ILE A 30 -4.66 8.29 0.77
CA ILE A 30 -4.90 8.29 -0.67
C ILE A 30 -4.57 9.69 -1.18
N SER A 31 -3.51 9.83 -1.98
CA SER A 31 -3.07 11.15 -2.43
C SER A 31 -4.02 11.74 -3.48
N ASP A 32 -4.26 13.04 -3.41
CA ASP A 32 -4.84 13.81 -4.52
C ASP A 32 -3.79 14.34 -5.50
N GLU A 33 -2.57 14.56 -5.03
CA GLU A 33 -1.44 15.02 -5.87
C GLU A 33 -0.76 13.86 -6.60
N ARG A 34 0.09 14.21 -7.59
CA ARG A 34 0.92 13.23 -8.32
C ARG A 34 2.39 13.49 -8.07
N LYS A 35 3.14 12.42 -7.79
CA LYS A 35 4.55 12.43 -7.42
C LYS A 35 5.29 11.27 -8.09
N THR A 36 6.60 11.37 -8.23
CA THR A 36 7.41 10.22 -8.63
C THR A 36 7.32 9.12 -7.58
N TRP A 37 7.72 7.90 -7.91
CA TRP A 37 7.68 6.81 -6.94
C TRP A 37 8.56 7.12 -5.71
N GLU A 38 9.75 7.68 -5.93
CA GLU A 38 10.68 8.08 -4.87
C GLU A 38 10.14 9.22 -4.01
N GLU A 39 9.59 10.27 -4.61
CA GLU A 39 8.94 11.37 -3.87
C GLU A 39 7.77 10.82 -3.02
N SER A 40 6.99 9.88 -3.57
CA SER A 40 5.86 9.28 -2.87
C SER A 40 6.30 8.44 -1.67
N SER A 41 7.37 7.64 -1.83
CA SER A 41 8.00 6.87 -0.77
C SER A 41 8.45 7.76 0.39
N GLN A 42 9.16 8.85 0.07
CA GLN A 42 9.63 9.83 1.06
C GLN A 42 8.47 10.51 1.81
N LEU A 43 7.39 10.85 1.09
CA LEU A 43 6.19 11.44 1.70
C LEU A 43 5.51 10.46 2.65
N CYS A 44 5.33 9.19 2.25
CA CYS A 44 4.79 8.17 3.16
C CYS A 44 5.69 7.99 4.39
N ALA A 45 7.01 7.94 4.22
CA ALA A 45 7.96 7.84 5.31
C ALA A 45 7.85 9.02 6.29
N SER A 46 7.65 10.25 5.79
CA SER A 46 7.46 11.44 6.64
C SER A 46 6.21 11.38 7.53
N HIS A 47 5.23 10.53 7.17
CA HIS A 47 4.05 10.24 7.97
C HIS A 47 4.20 9.00 8.89
N ASN A 48 5.42 8.47 9.06
CA ASN A 48 5.68 7.19 9.76
C ASN A 48 4.88 6.04 9.15
N SER A 49 4.86 5.98 7.82
CA SER A 49 4.17 4.97 7.03
C SER A 49 5.05 4.52 5.86
N SER A 50 4.59 3.54 5.09
CA SER A 50 5.24 3.12 3.85
C SER A 50 4.31 3.35 2.67
N LEU A 51 4.81 3.27 1.44
CA LEU A 51 3.92 3.01 0.30
C LEU A 51 3.15 1.71 0.54
N LEU A 52 1.98 1.62 -0.09
CA LEU A 52 1.07 0.50 0.07
C LEU A 52 1.81 -0.84 -0.14
N GLN A 53 1.81 -1.66 0.90
CA GLN A 53 2.18 -3.07 0.85
C GLN A 53 0.95 -3.93 1.15
N LEU A 54 0.47 -4.62 0.11
CA LEU A 54 -0.70 -5.50 0.21
C LEU A 54 -0.34 -6.75 1.02
N GLN A 55 -1.21 -7.13 1.94
CA GLN A 55 -1.16 -8.37 2.70
C GLN A 55 -2.00 -9.47 2.03
N ASN A 56 -3.08 -9.08 1.35
CA ASN A 56 -3.95 -9.98 0.59
C ASN A 56 -4.68 -9.21 -0.53
N SER A 57 -5.34 -9.93 -1.43
CA SER A 57 -6.01 -9.35 -2.61
C SER A 57 -7.32 -8.62 -2.31
N ASP A 58 -7.88 -8.75 -1.11
CA ASP A 58 -9.14 -8.13 -0.68
C ASP A 58 -8.92 -6.94 0.27
N GLU A 59 -7.68 -6.61 0.60
CA GLU A 59 -7.33 -5.57 1.59
C GLU A 59 -7.97 -4.21 1.27
N LEU A 60 -8.06 -3.84 0.00
CA LEU A 60 -8.63 -2.58 -0.47
C LEU A 60 -10.03 -2.73 -1.08
N VAL A 61 -10.80 -3.76 -0.68
CA VAL A 61 -12.15 -4.00 -1.22
C VAL A 61 -13.09 -2.80 -1.04
N PHE A 62 -12.89 -1.97 -0.01
CA PHE A 62 -13.66 -0.74 0.22
C PHE A 62 -13.46 0.32 -0.87
N MET A 63 -12.40 0.20 -1.70
CA MET A 63 -12.11 1.08 -2.83
C MET A 63 -12.31 0.40 -4.19
N ASN A 64 -12.94 -0.79 -4.25
CA ASN A 64 -13.01 -1.60 -5.47
C ASN A 64 -13.68 -0.90 -6.69
N THR A 65 -14.42 0.18 -6.49
CA THR A 65 -15.02 0.96 -7.57
C THR A 65 -14.07 2.03 -8.13
N ASN A 66 -12.98 2.37 -7.43
CA ASN A 66 -12.05 3.41 -7.82
C ASN A 66 -11.17 2.94 -9.00
N PRO A 67 -11.25 3.58 -10.18
CA PRO A 67 -10.48 3.17 -11.35
C PRO A 67 -9.06 3.75 -11.38
N LYS A 68 -8.71 4.66 -10.47
CA LYS A 68 -7.39 5.31 -10.48
C LYS A 68 -6.28 4.30 -10.15
N PHE A 69 -5.10 4.59 -10.67
CA PHE A 69 -3.86 3.89 -10.34
C PHE A 69 -3.06 4.73 -9.36
N TYR A 70 -2.40 4.03 -8.44
CA TYR A 70 -1.59 4.63 -7.40
C TYR A 70 -0.28 3.88 -7.28
N TRP A 71 0.83 4.58 -7.10
CA TRP A 71 2.08 3.97 -6.69
C TRP A 71 1.87 3.13 -5.43
N MET A 72 2.42 1.92 -5.48
CA MET A 72 2.53 1.01 -4.35
C MET A 72 4.01 0.72 -4.06
N GLY A 73 4.31 0.07 -2.95
CA GLY A 73 5.68 -0.14 -2.49
C GLY A 73 6.52 -1.11 -3.32
N LEU A 74 6.11 -1.49 -4.54
CA LEU A 74 6.84 -2.39 -5.42
C LEU A 74 7.70 -1.63 -6.42
N SER A 75 8.99 -1.93 -6.42
CA SER A 75 9.96 -1.45 -7.41
C SER A 75 10.81 -2.60 -7.94
N SER A 76 11.38 -2.41 -9.12
CA SER A 76 12.28 -3.39 -9.73
C SER A 76 13.68 -3.28 -9.13
N ALA A 77 14.21 -4.39 -8.62
CA ALA A 77 15.60 -4.45 -8.22
C ALA A 77 16.52 -4.26 -9.45
N LYS A 78 17.48 -3.33 -9.36
CA LYS A 78 18.43 -3.06 -10.45
C LYS A 78 19.26 -4.30 -10.83
N GLU A 79 19.52 -5.17 -9.86
CA GLU A 79 20.50 -6.26 -9.98
C GLU A 79 19.87 -7.62 -10.33
N CYS A 80 18.59 -7.84 -10.00
CA CYS A 80 18.00 -9.19 -10.02
C CYS A 80 16.69 -9.33 -10.80
N ALA A 81 16.27 -8.32 -11.58
CA ALA A 81 15.02 -8.35 -12.35
C ALA A 81 13.86 -8.99 -11.53
N ALA A 82 13.66 -8.50 -10.31
CA ALA A 82 12.67 -8.99 -9.37
C ALA A 82 11.90 -7.82 -8.76
N TRP A 83 10.63 -8.03 -8.47
CA TRP A 83 9.81 -7.07 -7.75
C TRP A 83 10.07 -7.19 -6.25
N LEU A 84 10.52 -6.10 -5.64
CA LEU A 84 10.79 -6.00 -4.21
C LEU A 84 9.90 -4.93 -3.59
N TRP A 85 9.45 -5.22 -2.37
CA TRP A 85 8.83 -4.23 -1.49
C TRP A 85 9.89 -3.25 -0.96
N GLU A 86 9.44 -2.13 -0.39
CA GLU A 86 10.35 -1.13 0.23
C GLU A 86 11.19 -1.71 1.38
N ASP A 87 10.71 -2.76 2.05
CA ASP A 87 11.44 -3.49 3.11
C ASP A 87 12.46 -4.51 2.55
N GLY A 88 12.59 -4.61 1.23
CA GLY A 88 13.46 -5.55 0.54
C GLY A 88 12.90 -6.97 0.42
N SER A 89 11.71 -7.25 0.98
CA SER A 89 11.08 -8.56 0.84
C SER A 89 10.60 -8.79 -0.59
N ALA A 90 10.74 -10.04 -1.04
CA ALA A 90 10.23 -10.46 -2.33
C ALA A 90 8.70 -10.58 -2.30
N LEU A 91 8.07 -10.28 -3.44
CA LEU A 91 6.65 -10.48 -3.58
C LEU A 91 6.27 -11.97 -3.54
N SER A 92 5.22 -12.31 -2.78
CA SER A 92 4.61 -13.65 -2.80
C SER A 92 3.94 -13.97 -4.13
N GLN A 93 4.19 -15.16 -4.68
CA GLN A 93 3.75 -15.61 -6.01
C GLN A 93 2.24 -15.54 -6.26
N ASN A 94 1.41 -15.56 -5.20
CA ASN A 94 -0.05 -15.61 -5.32
C ASN A 94 -0.75 -14.27 -5.04
N LEU A 95 -0.01 -13.22 -4.66
CA LEU A 95 -0.62 -11.96 -4.24
C LEU A 95 -1.12 -11.14 -5.43
N LEU A 96 -0.34 -11.12 -6.53
CA LEU A 96 -0.63 -10.36 -7.74
C LEU A 96 -0.34 -11.22 -8.97
N PRO A 97 -1.30 -12.06 -9.42
CA PRO A 97 -1.08 -13.04 -10.47
C PRO A 97 -0.85 -12.43 -11.87
N LEU A 98 -1.26 -11.19 -12.09
CA LEU A 98 -1.13 -10.47 -13.37
C LEU A 98 -0.05 -9.39 -13.34
N LEU A 99 1.06 -9.66 -12.64
CA LEU A 99 2.15 -8.71 -12.58
C LEU A 99 2.90 -8.59 -13.90
N PRO A 100 3.25 -7.36 -14.31
CA PRO A 100 4.19 -7.15 -15.40
C PRO A 100 5.54 -7.78 -15.12
N THR A 101 6.29 -8.09 -16.17
CA THR A 101 7.68 -8.52 -16.06
C THR A 101 8.54 -7.39 -15.45
N PRO A 102 9.35 -7.66 -14.42
CA PRO A 102 10.23 -6.67 -13.82
C PRO A 102 11.30 -6.21 -14.81
N SER A 103 11.49 -4.90 -14.89
CA SER A 103 12.51 -4.24 -15.72
C SER A 103 13.17 -3.12 -14.91
N PRO A 104 14.51 -2.99 -14.87
CA PRO A 104 15.18 -1.97 -14.07
C PRO A 104 14.66 -0.56 -14.34
N GLY A 105 14.40 0.20 -13.26
CA GLY A 105 13.89 1.57 -13.34
C GLY A 105 12.37 1.67 -13.52
N TYR A 106 11.66 0.53 -13.51
CA TYR A 106 10.19 0.48 -13.44
C TYR A 106 9.71 0.22 -12.02
N CYS A 107 8.53 0.78 -11.73
CA CYS A 107 7.81 0.70 -10.48
C CYS A 107 6.36 0.28 -10.76
N ILE A 108 5.65 -0.25 -9.76
CA ILE A 108 4.26 -0.70 -9.95
C ILE A 108 3.26 0.35 -9.48
N ALA A 109 2.31 0.67 -10.34
CA ALA A 109 1.08 1.34 -9.97
C ALA A 109 -0.08 0.32 -9.88
N TYR A 110 -0.85 0.41 -8.81
CA TYR A 110 -1.95 -0.49 -8.47
C TYR A 110 -3.28 0.26 -8.48
N SER A 111 -4.28 -0.35 -9.10
CA SER A 111 -5.68 0.06 -8.98
C SER A 111 -6.38 -0.86 -7.98
N PRO A 112 -7.18 -0.31 -7.04
CA PRO A 112 -8.03 -1.11 -6.14
C PRO A 112 -9.00 -2.07 -6.84
N ARG A 113 -9.20 -1.94 -8.16
CA ARG A 113 -9.85 -2.94 -9.03
C ARG A 113 -9.03 -4.21 -9.26
N LYS A 114 -7.93 -4.41 -8.51
CA LYS A 114 -6.99 -5.53 -8.62
C LYS A 114 -6.23 -5.56 -9.94
N VAL A 115 -5.90 -4.39 -10.47
CA VAL A 115 -5.14 -4.23 -11.72
C VAL A 115 -3.79 -3.58 -11.40
N THR A 116 -2.71 -4.14 -11.95
CA THR A 116 -1.35 -3.62 -11.83
C THR A 116 -0.83 -3.17 -13.18
N THR A 117 -0.09 -2.06 -13.21
CA THR A 117 0.73 -1.63 -14.36
C THR A 117 2.14 -1.32 -13.90
N SER A 118 3.12 -1.47 -14.81
CA SER A 118 4.50 -1.08 -14.59
C SER A 118 4.79 0.20 -15.35
N GLU A 119 5.30 1.20 -14.66
CA GLU A 119 5.60 2.51 -15.22
C GLU A 119 7.03 2.92 -14.83
N LEU A 120 7.69 3.78 -15.61
CA LEU A 120 9.00 4.31 -15.22
C LEU A 120 8.86 5.06 -13.88
N CYS A 121 9.75 4.76 -12.91
CA CYS A 121 9.65 5.29 -11.55
C CYS A 121 9.70 6.83 -11.49
N GLY A 122 10.29 7.48 -12.51
CA GLY A 122 10.37 8.94 -12.63
C GLY A 122 9.09 9.61 -13.13
N ILE A 123 8.07 8.85 -13.56
CA ILE A 123 6.77 9.42 -13.97
C ILE A 123 5.97 9.78 -12.73
N LYS A 124 5.22 10.89 -12.79
CA LYS A 124 4.36 11.31 -11.69
C LYS A 124 3.02 10.56 -11.71
N ASN A 125 2.67 9.93 -10.60
CA ASN A 125 1.39 9.26 -10.40
C ASN A 125 0.83 9.58 -9.00
N HIS A 126 -0.46 9.29 -8.77
CA HIS A 126 -0.99 9.27 -7.41
C HIS A 126 -0.30 8.15 -6.62
N TYR A 127 -0.38 8.18 -5.30
CA TYR A 127 0.21 7.18 -4.42
C TYR A 127 -0.73 6.84 -3.26
N MET A 128 -0.52 5.66 -2.70
CA MET A 128 -1.20 5.24 -1.47
C MET A 128 -0.15 4.91 -0.41
N CYS A 129 -0.31 5.50 0.77
CA CYS A 129 0.48 5.11 1.94
C CYS A 129 -0.32 4.17 2.83
N LYS A 130 0.39 3.29 3.55
CA LYS A 130 -0.17 2.40 4.54
C LYS A 130 0.62 2.50 5.84
N GLN A 131 -0.08 2.71 6.93
CA GLN A 131 0.45 2.62 8.28
C GLN A 131 -0.21 1.42 8.98
N ARG A 132 0.63 0.54 9.51
CA ARG A 132 0.20 -0.56 10.37
C ARG A 132 0.01 0.00 11.80
N PRO A 133 -0.96 -0.52 12.57
CA PRO A 133 -1.17 -0.11 13.95
C PRO A 133 0.06 -0.48 14.79
N ILE A 134 0.35 0.37 15.78
CA ILE A 134 1.43 0.19 16.76
C ILE A 134 1.03 -0.92 17.74
#